data_AF-A0A2P5P5J1-F1
#
_entry.id   AF-A0A2P5P5J1-F1
#
_cell.length_a   1.000
_cell.length_b   1.000
_cell.length_c   1.000
_cell.angle_alpha   90.00
_cell.angle_beta   90.00
_cell.angle_gamma   90.00
#
_symmetry.space_group_name_H-M   'P 1'
#
loop_
_entity.id
_entity.type
_entity.pdbx_description
1 polymer ?
#
loop_
_entity_poly.entity_id
_entity_poly.type
_entity_poly.pdbx_seq_one_letter_code
_entity_poly.pdbx_strand_id
1 'polypeptide(L)'
;MAHTLEEKLDVAKHYLLGDTVDEIKNKTTFSHGSIVGVTDDLVTGKLQIPGLPTEEIGTLRQLSLQLKKNNLGPAQAYLGTLLFQRCYELGIGMTQLNEWANLVKKHSQNGFPADEFLLAALHLHDLEKTENLSFPELIKKYSDLAANKKKLEVEIQSLEQQKVNLVTNMASLESTLKVSQANEAKLNTQIAKSQADLKKMNELACAEKGIRDYLLKENAGLMTKNAQLVSEIGGREATLQTLKQIGLSETHLLQIKDLVKDLAAEQNLGPEEIKAIFFETLHEFGGLSGLKSAMESKQQHLKELHIQASTLTGEIASLESQKATLNGEIKASCANASGLITQSAEKAASTIEGYVNGVGKDLMLLMENAIVTGIAVGEETAIQKTSEQSATELAKLVDEVKRRMGQQP
;
A
#
# COMPACT_ATOMS: atom_id res chain seq x y z
N MET A 1 20.79 109.66 71.25
CA MET A 1 21.38 109.12 70.00
C MET A 1 20.23 108.71 69.10
N ALA A 2 20.23 109.11 67.83
CA ALA A 2 19.18 108.69 66.90
C ALA A 2 19.45 107.24 66.48
N HIS A 3 18.58 106.32 66.87
CA HIS A 3 18.66 104.91 66.45
C HIS A 3 18.36 104.79 64.95
N THR A 4 19.06 103.90 64.27
CA THR A 4 18.92 103.65 62.83
C THR A 4 17.58 102.98 62.52
N LEU A 5 17.10 103.13 61.28
CA LEU A 5 15.83 102.54 60.84
C LEU A 5 15.83 101.00 60.97
N GLU A 6 16.98 100.37 60.73
CA GLU A 6 17.16 98.91 60.85
C GLU A 6 16.98 98.42 62.28
N GLU A 7 17.57 99.14 63.24
CA GLU A 7 17.44 98.82 64.67
C GLU A 7 15.98 99.01 65.17
N LYS A 8 15.27 100.02 64.65
CA LYS A 8 13.84 100.21 64.94
C LYS A 8 12.97 99.10 64.33
N LEU A 9 13.33 98.60 63.14
CA LEU A 9 12.64 97.48 62.50
C LEU A 9 12.87 96.17 63.24
N ASP A 10 14.03 95.98 63.87
CA ASP A 10 14.32 94.79 64.69
C ASP A 10 13.47 94.75 65.97
N VAL A 11 13.34 95.89 66.66
CA VAL A 11 12.40 96.06 67.77
C VAL A 11 10.95 95.80 67.32
N ALA A 12 10.57 96.29 66.13
CA ALA A 12 9.23 96.06 65.57
C ALA A 12 8.98 94.57 65.25
N LYS A 13 9.98 93.84 64.75
CA LYS A 13 9.88 92.38 64.52
C LYS A 13 9.63 91.62 65.82
N HIS A 14 10.40 91.90 66.87
CA HIS A 14 10.20 91.23 68.17
C HIS A 14 8.84 91.54 68.78
N TYR A 15 8.37 92.78 68.64
CA TYR A 15 7.04 93.18 69.07
C TYR A 15 5.93 92.44 68.31
N LEU A 16 6.06 92.29 66.99
CA LEU A 16 5.12 91.52 66.15
C LEU A 16 5.13 90.02 66.48
N LEU A 17 6.28 89.47 66.90
CA LEU A 17 6.40 88.08 67.36
C LEU A 17 5.81 87.85 68.76
N GLY A 18 5.24 88.87 69.39
CA GLY A 18 4.58 88.74 70.70
C GLY A 18 5.57 88.70 71.87
N ASP A 19 6.78 89.26 71.71
CA ASP A 19 7.69 89.48 72.83
C ASP A 19 7.19 90.66 73.70
N THR A 20 7.34 90.53 75.02
CA THR A 20 7.03 91.63 75.96
C THR A 20 8.10 92.71 75.88
N VAL A 21 7.80 93.93 76.34
CA VAL A 21 8.77 95.05 76.31
C VAL A 21 10.06 94.70 77.06
N ASP A 22 9.97 93.90 78.12
CA ASP A 22 11.12 93.42 78.89
C ASP A 22 11.91 92.32 78.16
N GLU A 23 11.23 91.43 77.44
CA GLU A 23 11.87 90.42 76.59
C GLU A 23 12.60 91.07 75.40
N ILE A 24 12.01 92.10 74.81
CA ILE A 24 12.64 92.90 73.75
C ILE A 24 13.86 93.63 74.31
N LYS A 25 13.77 94.21 75.50
CA LYS A 25 14.89 94.87 76.19
C LYS A 25 16.04 93.92 76.49
N ASN A 26 15.76 92.65 76.77
CA ASN A 26 16.80 91.65 77.00
C ASN A 26 17.47 91.17 75.70
N LYS A 27 16.76 91.26 74.56
CA LYS A 27 17.26 90.84 73.24
C LYS A 27 17.87 91.98 72.42
N THR A 28 17.60 93.23 72.78
CA THR A 28 18.02 94.43 72.05
C THR A 28 18.78 95.39 72.97
N THR A 29 19.58 96.29 72.40
CA THR A 29 20.35 97.29 73.17
C THR A 29 19.52 98.54 73.54
N PHE A 30 18.21 98.52 73.28
CA PHE A 30 17.34 99.68 73.45
C PHE A 30 16.95 99.92 74.91
N SER A 31 16.82 101.19 75.28
CA SER A 31 16.21 101.57 76.55
C SER A 31 14.70 101.26 76.52
N HIS A 32 14.10 100.99 77.68
CA HIS A 32 12.67 100.69 77.80
C HIS A 32 11.81 101.82 77.18
N GLY A 33 12.16 103.09 77.39
CA GLY A 33 11.44 104.23 76.80
C GLY A 33 11.59 104.31 75.27
N SER A 34 12.74 103.89 74.72
CA SER A 34 12.95 103.83 73.27
C SER A 34 12.16 102.69 72.63
N ILE A 35 12.02 101.54 73.29
CA ILE A 35 11.18 100.42 72.83
C ILE A 35 9.71 100.86 72.82
N VAL A 36 9.23 101.47 73.91
CA VAL A 36 7.84 101.96 74.00
C VAL A 36 7.56 102.98 72.89
N GLY A 37 8.48 103.92 72.64
CA GLY A 37 8.35 104.89 71.54
C GLY A 37 8.29 104.23 70.16
N VAL A 38 9.14 103.24 69.88
CA VAL A 38 9.12 102.50 68.60
C VAL A 38 7.84 101.68 68.45
N THR A 39 7.34 101.08 69.53
CA THR A 39 6.08 100.33 69.50
C THR A 39 4.85 101.24 69.33
N ASP A 40 4.88 102.44 69.92
CA ASP A 40 3.82 103.45 69.74
C ASP A 40 3.85 104.02 68.31
N ASP A 41 5.05 104.28 67.77
CA ASP A 41 5.24 104.68 66.38
C ASP A 41 4.74 103.60 65.39
N LEU A 42 4.89 102.31 65.73
CA LEU A 42 4.41 101.19 64.94
C LEU A 42 2.87 101.06 64.99
N VAL A 43 2.26 101.26 66.16
CA VAL A 43 0.80 101.19 66.34
C VAL A 43 0.10 102.41 65.74
N THR A 44 0.70 103.60 65.85
CA THR A 44 0.17 104.85 65.28
C THR A 44 0.44 105.01 63.78
N GLY A 45 1.17 104.07 63.16
CA GLY A 45 1.47 104.05 61.74
C GLY A 45 2.55 105.05 61.29
N LYS A 46 3.27 105.67 62.23
CA LYS A 46 4.43 106.53 61.96
C LYS A 46 5.65 105.73 61.51
N LEU A 47 5.76 104.47 61.94
CA LEU A 47 6.75 103.51 61.47
C LEU A 47 6.08 102.49 60.55
N GLN A 48 6.28 102.62 59.24
CA GLN A 48 5.74 101.68 58.26
C GLN A 48 6.71 100.52 58.04
N ILE A 49 6.22 99.29 58.23
CA ILE A 49 6.93 98.09 57.79
C ILE A 49 6.50 97.83 56.33
N PRO A 50 7.45 97.73 55.38
CA PRO A 50 7.11 97.45 53.99
C PRO A 50 6.25 96.19 53.84
N GLY A 51 5.08 96.33 53.19
CA GLY A 51 4.18 95.22 52.90
C GLY A 51 3.20 94.83 54.02
N LEU A 52 3.18 95.56 55.15
CA LEU A 52 2.25 95.29 56.25
C LEU A 52 1.29 96.48 56.45
N PRO A 53 -0.03 96.31 56.27
CA PRO A 53 -1.00 97.36 56.56
C PRO A 53 -1.06 97.60 58.07
N THR A 54 -1.14 98.87 58.46
CA THR A 54 -1.12 99.31 59.88
C THR A 54 -2.29 98.75 60.69
N GLU A 55 -3.41 98.43 60.05
CA GLU A 55 -4.60 97.84 60.67
C GLU A 55 -4.38 96.37 61.10
N GLU A 56 -3.47 95.65 60.46
CA GLU A 56 -3.22 94.23 60.74
C GLU A 56 -2.17 94.00 61.82
N ILE A 57 -1.40 95.03 62.20
CA ILE A 57 -0.34 94.95 63.21
C ILE A 57 -0.90 94.47 64.56
N GLY A 58 -2.07 94.99 64.95
CA GLY A 58 -2.75 94.57 66.18
C GLY A 58 -3.19 93.11 66.14
N THR A 59 -3.79 92.69 65.03
CA THR A 59 -4.26 91.32 64.80
C THR A 59 -3.10 90.32 64.75
N LEU A 60 -2.01 90.66 64.07
CA LEU A 60 -0.79 89.86 64.00
C LEU A 60 -0.14 89.71 65.37
N ARG A 61 -0.06 90.79 66.16
CA ARG A 61 0.44 90.72 67.52
C ARG A 61 -0.45 89.82 68.39
N GLN A 62 -1.77 89.95 68.28
CA GLN A 62 -2.72 89.10 69.01
C GLN A 62 -2.58 87.62 68.60
N LEU A 63 -2.41 87.34 67.31
CA LEU A 63 -2.17 86.00 66.79
C LEU A 63 -0.84 85.44 67.32
N SER A 64 0.24 86.20 67.25
CA SER A 64 1.55 85.79 67.80
C SER A 64 1.48 85.52 69.30
N LEU A 65 0.75 86.34 70.07
CA LEU A 65 0.51 86.10 71.50
C LEU A 65 -0.31 84.84 71.75
N GLN A 66 -1.32 84.56 70.94
CA GLN A 66 -2.11 83.32 71.02
C GLN A 66 -1.28 82.08 70.65
N LEU A 67 -0.44 82.18 69.62
CA LEU A 67 0.50 81.14 69.23
C LEU A 67 1.49 80.86 70.36
N LYS A 68 2.10 81.91 70.94
CA LYS A 68 3.03 81.80 72.08
C LYS A 68 2.37 81.22 73.33
N LYS A 69 1.12 81.61 73.63
CA LYS A 69 0.31 81.04 74.74
C LYS A 69 0.08 79.54 74.56
N ASN A 70 -0.05 79.07 73.33
CA ASN A 70 -0.21 77.66 72.99
C ASN A 70 1.14 76.95 72.71
N ASN A 71 2.27 77.60 72.97
CA ASN A 71 3.62 77.11 72.65
C ASN A 71 3.83 76.74 71.17
N LEU A 72 3.08 77.39 70.27
CA LEU A 72 3.18 77.17 68.83
C LEU A 72 4.06 78.24 68.17
N GLY A 73 4.98 77.81 67.31
CA GLY A 73 5.77 78.72 66.48
C GLY A 73 5.02 79.15 65.20
N PRO A 74 5.46 80.24 64.53
CA PRO A 74 4.87 80.66 63.25
C PRO A 74 4.90 79.56 62.16
N ALA A 75 5.97 78.74 62.13
CA ALA A 75 6.06 77.62 61.19
C ALA A 75 5.02 76.51 61.46
N GLN A 76 4.69 76.26 62.73
CA GLN A 76 3.65 75.29 63.10
C GLN A 76 2.25 75.83 62.80
N ALA A 77 2.04 77.15 62.98
CA ALA A 77 0.81 77.80 62.56
C ALA A 77 0.58 77.64 61.06
N TYR A 78 1.61 77.87 60.25
CA TYR A 78 1.56 77.66 58.80
C TYR A 78 1.23 76.21 58.41
N LEU A 79 1.88 75.23 59.05
CA LEU A 79 1.57 73.81 58.85
C LEU A 79 0.12 73.49 59.24
N GLY A 80 -0.36 74.07 60.34
CA GLY A 80 -1.76 73.94 60.77
C GLY A 80 -2.73 74.52 59.76
N THR A 81 -2.42 75.67 59.17
CA THR A 81 -3.23 76.29 58.10
C THR A 81 -3.23 75.43 56.84
N LEU A 82 -2.08 74.89 56.43
CA LEU A 82 -1.99 74.01 55.27
C LEU A 82 -2.79 72.72 55.47
N LEU A 83 -2.65 72.10 56.64
CA LEU A 83 -3.43 70.92 57.02
C LEU A 83 -4.93 71.24 56.99
N PHE A 84 -5.32 72.36 57.59
CA PHE A 84 -6.71 72.80 57.59
C PHE A 84 -7.26 73.02 56.19
N GLN A 85 -6.49 73.65 55.29
CA GLN A 85 -6.87 73.82 53.89
C GLN A 85 -7.08 72.48 53.20
N ARG A 86 -6.17 71.52 53.39
CA ARG A 86 -6.31 70.16 52.81
C ARG A 86 -7.53 69.42 53.36
N CYS A 87 -7.79 69.51 54.67
CA CYS A 87 -8.99 68.94 55.27
C CYS A 87 -10.26 69.58 54.68
N TYR A 88 -10.24 70.90 54.48
CA TYR A 88 -11.37 71.63 53.90
C TYR A 88 -11.61 71.24 52.43
N GLU A 89 -10.56 71.10 51.62
CA GLU A 89 -10.63 70.59 50.24
C GLU A 89 -11.24 69.18 50.17
N LEU A 90 -10.99 68.34 51.19
CA LEU A 90 -11.60 67.02 51.35
C LEU A 90 -13.02 67.05 51.93
N GLY A 91 -13.58 68.23 52.18
CA GLY A 91 -14.92 68.43 52.74
C GLY A 91 -15.03 68.16 54.25
N ILE A 92 -13.89 68.09 54.96
CA ILE A 92 -13.84 67.79 56.39
C ILE A 92 -13.88 69.10 57.18
N GLY A 93 -15.01 69.37 57.84
CA GLY A 93 -15.17 70.53 58.73
C GLY A 93 -14.42 70.39 60.06
N MET A 94 -14.15 71.50 60.76
CA MET A 94 -13.47 71.48 62.08
C MET A 94 -14.21 70.65 63.14
N THR A 95 -15.54 70.59 63.06
CA THR A 95 -16.38 69.78 63.96
C THR A 95 -16.22 68.28 63.70
N GLN A 96 -15.99 67.91 62.45
CA GLN A 96 -15.86 66.52 61.99
C GLN A 96 -14.42 66.03 62.02
N LEU A 97 -13.43 66.89 62.23
CA LEU A 97 -12.02 66.51 62.23
C LEU A 97 -11.71 65.46 63.31
N ASN A 98 -12.32 65.59 64.49
CA ASN A 98 -12.18 64.61 65.57
C ASN A 98 -12.87 63.28 65.23
N GLU A 99 -14.04 63.33 64.61
CA GLU A 99 -14.78 62.13 64.16
C GLU A 99 -14.04 61.42 63.03
N TRP A 100 -13.46 62.17 62.09
CA TRP A 100 -12.63 61.67 61.01
C TRP A 100 -11.35 61.03 61.56
N ALA A 101 -10.64 61.70 62.48
CA ALA A 101 -9.48 61.13 63.14
C ALA A 101 -9.84 59.83 63.90
N ASN A 102 -11.01 59.76 64.51
CA ASN A 102 -11.50 58.55 65.17
C ASN A 102 -11.91 57.45 64.18
N LEU A 103 -12.47 57.80 63.01
CA LEU A 103 -12.76 56.85 61.94
C LEU A 103 -11.46 56.27 61.37
N VAL A 104 -10.46 57.10 61.09
CA VAL A 104 -9.15 56.64 60.62
C VAL A 104 -8.52 55.73 61.67
N LYS A 105 -8.55 56.10 62.94
CA LYS A 105 -8.09 55.24 64.05
C LYS A 105 -8.86 53.93 64.14
N LYS A 106 -10.19 53.94 64.00
CA LYS A 106 -11.03 52.73 64.07
C LYS A 106 -10.71 51.75 62.93
N HIS A 107 -10.45 52.27 61.72
CA HIS A 107 -10.08 51.43 60.58
C HIS A 107 -8.60 51.01 60.61
N SER A 108 -7.73 51.75 61.32
CA SER A 108 -6.33 51.37 61.55
C SER A 108 -6.12 50.45 62.77
N GLN A 109 -7.13 50.31 63.65
CA GLN A 109 -6.99 49.64 64.95
C GLN A 109 -6.83 48.10 64.89
N ASN A 110 -6.96 47.46 63.72
CA ASN A 110 -6.68 46.03 63.56
C ASN A 110 -5.21 45.76 63.21
N GLY A 111 -4.29 46.31 63.99
CA GLY A 111 -2.85 45.98 63.91
C GLY A 111 -2.13 46.54 62.68
N PHE A 112 -2.70 47.54 61.99
CA PHE A 112 -2.06 48.16 60.83
C PHE A 112 -1.50 49.54 61.23
N PRO A 113 -0.17 49.72 61.29
CA PRO A 113 0.45 51.01 61.51
C PRO A 113 -0.10 52.06 60.53
N ALA A 114 -0.37 53.28 61.00
CA ALA A 114 -0.92 54.34 60.14
C ALA A 114 -0.03 54.61 58.91
N ASP A 115 1.28 54.41 59.07
CA ASP A 115 2.26 54.52 57.98
C ASP A 115 2.11 53.39 56.95
N GLU A 116 1.88 52.15 57.39
CA GLU A 116 1.60 51.03 56.50
C GLU A 116 0.26 51.20 55.79
N PHE A 117 -0.76 51.74 56.47
CA PHE A 117 -2.06 52.02 55.86
C PHE A 117 -1.93 53.05 54.75
N LEU A 118 -1.19 54.14 54.99
CA LEU A 118 -0.91 55.15 53.99
C LEU A 118 -0.13 54.55 52.81
N LEU A 119 0.89 53.73 53.08
CA LEU A 119 1.63 53.03 52.04
C LEU A 119 0.73 52.09 51.24
N ALA A 120 -0.10 51.27 51.89
CA ALA A 120 -1.04 50.38 51.22
C ALA A 120 -2.04 51.14 50.36
N ALA A 121 -2.55 52.28 50.83
CA ALA A 121 -3.43 53.15 50.06
C ALA A 121 -2.71 53.79 48.86
N LEU A 122 -1.45 54.21 49.02
CA LEU A 122 -0.62 54.72 47.92
C LEU A 122 -0.32 53.63 46.89
N HIS A 123 0.08 52.44 47.34
CA HIS A 123 0.29 51.28 46.47
C HIS A 123 -0.99 50.89 45.74
N LEU A 124 -2.14 50.96 46.41
CA LEU A 124 -3.42 50.68 45.76
C LEU A 124 -3.75 51.73 44.70
N HIS A 125 -3.54 53.00 44.99
CA HIS A 125 -3.70 54.08 44.02
C HIS A 125 -2.76 53.95 42.82
N ASP A 126 -1.51 53.53 43.07
CA ASP A 126 -0.55 53.26 42.01
C ASP A 126 -0.95 52.03 41.17
N LEU A 127 -1.54 51.00 41.80
CA LEU A 127 -2.13 49.85 41.09
C LEU A 127 -3.34 50.24 40.24
N GLU A 128 -4.23 51.09 40.77
CA GLU A 128 -5.37 51.63 40.01
C GLU A 128 -4.89 52.46 38.81
N LYS A 129 -3.83 53.27 38.98
CA LYS A 129 -3.23 54.06 37.89
C LYS A 129 -2.52 53.20 36.85
N THR A 130 -1.76 52.20 37.27
CA THR A 130 -0.96 51.37 36.36
C THR A 130 -1.82 50.42 35.55
N GLU A 131 -2.86 49.84 36.16
CA GLU A 131 -3.79 48.97 35.46
C GLU A 131 -4.99 49.70 34.85
N ASN A 132 -5.19 50.97 35.21
CA ASN A 132 -6.32 51.82 34.80
C ASN A 132 -7.69 51.18 35.10
N LEU A 133 -7.79 50.59 36.29
CA LEU A 133 -8.98 49.87 36.77
C LEU A 133 -9.38 50.39 38.13
N SER A 134 -10.68 50.37 38.38
CA SER A 134 -11.19 50.69 39.70
C SER A 134 -10.89 49.57 40.70
N PHE A 135 -10.75 49.90 41.99
CA PHE A 135 -10.52 48.94 43.07
C PHE A 135 -11.46 47.72 43.03
N PRO A 136 -12.79 47.84 42.80
CA PRO A 136 -13.67 46.69 42.70
C PRO A 136 -13.31 45.75 41.54
N GLU A 137 -12.86 46.30 40.41
CA GLU A 137 -12.44 45.51 39.25
C GLU A 137 -11.10 44.82 39.52
N LEU A 138 -10.19 45.48 40.25
CA LEU A 138 -8.91 44.90 40.64
C LEU A 138 -9.10 43.73 41.62
N ILE A 139 -10.02 43.87 42.59
CA ILE A 139 -10.43 42.77 43.47
C ILE A 139 -11.02 41.62 42.68
N LYS A 140 -11.92 41.91 41.72
CA LYS A 140 -12.53 40.88 40.88
C LYS A 140 -11.47 40.13 40.06
N LYS A 141 -10.55 40.85 39.42
CA LYS A 141 -9.41 40.25 38.71
C LYS A 141 -8.54 39.39 39.62
N TYR A 142 -8.23 39.87 40.83
CA TYR A 142 -7.46 39.10 41.79
C TYR A 142 -8.20 37.82 42.22
N SER A 143 -9.51 37.91 42.46
CA SER A 143 -10.35 36.75 42.76
C SER A 143 -10.37 35.74 41.61
N ASP A 144 -10.51 36.21 40.37
CA ASP A 144 -10.50 35.37 39.17
C ASP A 144 -9.12 34.72 38.95
N LEU A 145 -8.03 35.46 39.15
CA LEU A 145 -6.65 34.96 39.12
C LEU A 145 -6.41 33.92 40.22
N ALA A 146 -6.89 34.16 41.45
CA ALA A 146 -6.77 33.22 42.55
C ALA A 146 -7.57 31.93 42.29
N ALA A 147 -8.77 32.05 41.70
CA ALA A 147 -9.57 30.90 41.28
C ALA A 147 -8.89 30.10 40.16
N ASN A 148 -8.30 30.80 39.17
CA ASN A 148 -7.55 30.16 38.09
C ASN A 148 -6.27 29.49 38.60
N LYS A 149 -5.55 30.11 39.54
CA LYS A 149 -4.40 29.50 40.22
C LYS A 149 -4.79 28.17 40.88
N LYS A 150 -5.90 28.14 41.63
CA LYS A 150 -6.40 26.91 42.25
C LYS A 150 -6.77 25.84 41.22
N LYS A 151 -7.41 26.22 40.10
CA LYS A 151 -7.71 25.27 39.01
C LYS A 151 -6.44 24.67 38.40
N LEU A 152 -5.44 25.51 38.12
CA LEU A 152 -4.15 25.08 37.60
C LEU A 152 -3.42 24.18 38.60
N GLU A 153 -3.47 24.45 39.90
CA GLU A 153 -2.90 23.57 40.92
C GLU A 153 -3.55 22.18 40.91
N VAL A 154 -4.88 22.09 40.76
CA VAL A 154 -5.59 20.81 40.63
C VAL A 154 -5.20 20.08 39.34
N GLU A 155 -5.06 20.80 38.23
CA GLU A 155 -4.63 20.24 36.95
C GLU A 155 -3.20 19.70 37.02
N ILE A 156 -2.28 20.44 37.65
CA ILE A 156 -0.90 19.99 37.88
C ILE A 156 -0.88 18.70 38.70
N GLN A 157 -1.65 18.63 39.79
CA GLN A 157 -1.74 17.40 40.61
C GLN A 157 -2.29 16.21 39.81
N SER A 158 -3.31 16.44 38.97
CA SER A 158 -3.86 15.42 38.08
C SER A 158 -2.81 14.92 37.06
N LEU A 159 -2.06 15.85 36.44
CA LEU A 159 -0.99 15.52 35.50
C LEU A 159 0.17 14.80 36.18
N GLU A 160 0.54 15.17 37.40
CA GLU A 160 1.53 14.45 38.20
C GLU A 160 1.07 13.02 38.49
N GLN A 161 -0.19 12.82 38.85
CA GLN A 161 -0.75 11.48 39.05
C GLN A 161 -0.75 10.66 37.75
N GLN A 162 -1.12 11.27 36.61
CA GLN A 162 -1.04 10.61 35.31
C GLN A 162 0.40 10.22 34.95
N LYS A 163 1.37 11.11 35.22
CA LYS A 163 2.80 10.81 35.02
C LYS A 163 3.24 9.61 35.85
N VAL A 164 2.87 9.53 37.13
CA VAL A 164 3.19 8.38 38.00
C VAL A 164 2.56 7.09 37.47
N ASN A 165 1.30 7.14 37.03
CA ASN A 165 0.62 6.00 36.44
C ASN A 165 1.31 5.54 35.14
N LEU A 166 1.72 6.47 34.28
CA LEU A 166 2.45 6.16 33.04
C LEU A 166 3.82 5.53 33.33
N VAL A 167 4.57 6.05 34.29
CA VAL A 167 5.86 5.47 34.70
C VAL A 167 5.67 4.05 35.23
N THR A 168 4.63 3.81 36.03
CA THR A 168 4.30 2.47 36.54
C THR A 168 3.94 1.50 35.42
N ASN A 169 3.13 1.97 34.45
CA ASN A 169 2.77 1.18 33.27
C ASN A 169 3.98 0.91 32.36
N MET A 170 4.90 1.86 32.21
CA MET A 170 6.15 1.63 31.47
C MET A 170 6.98 0.53 32.14
N ALA A 171 7.14 0.58 33.46
CA ALA A 171 7.87 -0.46 34.18
C ALA A 171 7.23 -1.86 34.04
N SER A 172 5.90 -1.95 34.08
CA SER A 172 5.20 -3.23 33.89
C SER A 172 5.30 -3.73 32.45
N LEU A 173 5.21 -2.84 31.46
CA LEU A 173 5.43 -3.18 30.05
C LEU A 173 6.86 -3.63 29.77
N GLU A 174 7.87 -2.96 30.34
CA GLU A 174 9.27 -3.39 30.24
C GLU A 174 9.48 -4.78 30.84
N SER A 175 8.85 -5.06 31.99
CA SER A 175 8.92 -6.40 32.60
C SER A 175 8.29 -7.46 31.71
N THR A 176 7.15 -7.14 31.08
CA THR A 176 6.44 -8.03 30.15
C THR A 176 7.25 -8.26 28.88
N LEU A 177 7.91 -7.22 28.36
CA LEU A 177 8.78 -7.31 27.19
C LEU A 177 9.96 -8.24 27.46
N LYS A 178 10.61 -8.12 28.61
CA LYS A 178 11.72 -9.02 29.01
C LYS A 178 11.27 -10.48 29.09
N VAL A 179 10.09 -10.75 29.66
CA VAL A 179 9.51 -12.10 29.71
C VAL A 179 9.22 -12.62 28.30
N SER A 180 8.65 -11.78 27.44
CA SER A 180 8.37 -12.14 26.04
C SER A 180 9.65 -12.48 25.26
N GLN A 181 10.69 -11.65 25.38
CA GLN A 181 12.00 -11.89 24.78
C GLN A 181 12.65 -13.19 25.28
N ALA A 182 12.54 -13.47 26.59
CA ALA A 182 13.02 -14.73 27.15
C ALA A 182 12.26 -15.95 26.60
N ASN A 183 10.95 -15.82 26.37
CA ASN A 183 10.14 -16.86 25.76
C ASN A 183 10.47 -17.06 24.27
N GLU A 184 10.70 -15.98 23.53
CA GLU A 184 11.16 -16.04 22.14
C GLU A 184 12.51 -16.76 22.03
N ALA A 185 13.46 -16.46 22.91
CA ALA A 185 14.74 -17.17 22.96
C ALA A 185 14.58 -18.68 23.24
N LYS A 186 13.66 -19.05 24.15
CA LYS A 186 13.33 -20.46 24.43
C LYS A 186 12.72 -21.15 23.20
N LEU A 187 11.75 -20.51 22.55
CA LEU A 187 11.11 -21.02 21.34
C LEU A 187 12.11 -21.20 20.20
N ASN A 188 12.97 -20.21 19.97
CA ASN A 188 14.03 -20.31 18.96
C ASN A 188 15.00 -21.46 19.23
N THR A 189 15.35 -21.68 20.51
CA THR A 189 16.17 -22.83 20.91
C THR A 189 15.43 -24.16 20.64
N GLN A 190 14.13 -24.21 20.89
CA GLN A 190 13.32 -25.40 20.62
C GLN A 190 13.16 -25.66 19.12
N ILE A 191 12.92 -24.62 18.31
CA ILE A 191 12.87 -24.71 16.84
C ILE A 191 14.19 -25.24 16.29
N ALA A 192 15.33 -24.72 16.76
CA ALA A 192 16.65 -25.20 16.33
C ALA A 192 16.86 -26.69 16.65
N LYS A 193 16.42 -27.16 17.82
CA LYS A 193 16.44 -28.58 18.18
C LYS A 193 15.55 -29.40 17.25
N SER A 194 14.29 -29.01 17.06
CA SER A 194 13.36 -29.72 16.17
C SER A 194 13.83 -29.74 14.71
N GLN A 195 14.47 -28.68 14.23
CA GLN A 195 15.08 -28.65 12.89
C GLN A 195 16.27 -29.63 12.78
N ALA A 196 17.10 -29.74 13.82
CA ALA A 196 18.18 -30.71 13.86
C ALA A 196 17.64 -32.15 13.86
N ASP A 197 16.57 -32.41 14.61
CA ASP A 197 15.93 -33.73 14.65
C ASP A 197 15.27 -34.08 13.30
N LEU A 198 14.63 -33.12 12.64
CA LEU A 198 14.09 -33.31 11.29
C LEU A 198 15.18 -33.62 10.26
N LYS A 199 16.34 -32.96 10.33
CA LYS A 199 17.48 -33.28 9.46
C LYS A 199 17.94 -34.72 9.66
N LYS A 200 18.12 -35.15 10.92
CA LYS A 200 18.47 -36.55 11.24
C LYS A 200 17.42 -37.54 10.74
N MET A 201 16.13 -37.25 10.94
CA MET A 201 15.05 -38.11 10.44
C MET A 201 15.05 -38.21 8.92
N ASN A 202 15.31 -37.12 8.20
CA ASN A 202 15.43 -37.14 6.74
C ASN A 202 16.65 -37.92 6.26
N GLU A 203 17.79 -37.80 6.93
CA GLU A 203 18.99 -38.61 6.66
C GLU A 203 18.70 -40.10 6.87
N LEU A 204 18.03 -40.46 7.98
CA LEU A 204 17.60 -41.83 8.25
C LEU A 204 16.62 -42.35 7.20
N ALA A 205 15.64 -41.54 6.77
CA ALA A 205 14.70 -41.92 5.73
C ALA A 205 15.40 -42.15 4.37
N CYS A 206 16.42 -41.34 4.05
CA CYS A 206 17.23 -41.53 2.86
C CYS A 206 18.04 -42.84 2.93
N ALA A 207 18.65 -43.13 4.09
CA ALA A 207 19.36 -44.38 4.33
C ALA A 207 18.42 -45.59 4.24
N GLU A 208 17.22 -45.51 4.83
CA GLU A 208 16.21 -46.58 4.76
C GLU A 208 15.77 -46.84 3.32
N LYS A 209 15.55 -45.78 2.53
CA LYS A 209 15.25 -45.92 1.10
C LYS A 209 16.39 -46.61 0.36
N GLY A 210 17.65 -46.24 0.63
CA GLY A 210 18.82 -46.89 0.04
C GLY A 210 18.90 -48.38 0.38
N ILE A 211 18.64 -48.75 1.64
CA ILE A 211 18.58 -50.15 2.08
C ILE A 211 17.44 -50.88 1.37
N ARG A 212 16.25 -50.27 1.29
CA ARG A 212 15.09 -50.86 0.60
C ARG A 212 15.38 -51.12 -0.88
N ASP A 213 15.98 -50.15 -1.57
CA ASP A 213 16.34 -50.28 -2.98
C ASP A 213 17.40 -51.38 -3.20
N TYR A 214 18.37 -51.50 -2.28
CA TYR A 214 19.34 -52.59 -2.28
C TYR A 214 18.66 -53.96 -2.10
N LEU A 215 17.79 -54.10 -1.10
CA LEU A 215 17.06 -55.34 -0.83
C LEU A 215 16.15 -55.74 -2.01
N LEU A 216 15.51 -54.77 -2.66
CA LEU A 216 14.70 -55.04 -3.86
C LEU A 216 15.55 -55.60 -5.01
N LYS A 217 16.73 -55.03 -5.25
CA LYS A 217 17.67 -55.54 -6.27
C LYS A 217 18.19 -56.92 -5.93
N GLU A 218 18.58 -57.14 -4.68
CA GLU A 218 19.06 -58.46 -4.22
C GLU A 218 17.95 -59.51 -4.35
N ASN A 219 16.73 -59.19 -3.92
CA ASN A 219 15.59 -60.10 -4.05
C ASN A 219 15.26 -60.41 -5.51
N ALA A 220 15.32 -59.44 -6.42
CA ALA A 220 15.16 -59.67 -7.86
C ALA A 220 16.27 -60.58 -8.43
N GLY A 221 17.52 -60.39 -7.98
CA GLY A 221 18.64 -61.25 -8.34
C GLY A 221 18.46 -62.68 -7.84
N LEU A 222 18.03 -62.85 -6.58
CA LEU A 222 17.70 -64.15 -6.00
C LEU A 222 16.54 -64.83 -6.72
N MET A 223 15.48 -64.10 -7.06
CA MET A 223 14.35 -64.61 -7.86
C MET A 223 14.82 -65.12 -9.23
N THR A 224 15.69 -64.37 -9.91
CA THR A 224 16.25 -64.77 -11.20
C THR A 224 17.09 -66.03 -11.07
N LYS A 225 17.96 -66.10 -10.06
CA LYS A 225 18.78 -67.29 -9.78
C LYS A 225 17.93 -68.50 -9.40
N ASN A 226 16.88 -68.29 -8.62
CA ASN A 226 15.94 -69.35 -8.27
C ASN A 226 15.20 -69.87 -9.50
N ALA A 227 14.74 -68.98 -10.40
CA ALA A 227 14.11 -69.36 -11.66
C ALA A 227 15.07 -70.17 -12.56
N GLN A 228 16.35 -69.78 -12.63
CA GLN A 228 17.39 -70.54 -13.34
C GLN A 228 17.57 -71.94 -12.74
N LEU A 229 17.73 -72.04 -11.42
CA LEU A 229 17.87 -73.34 -10.73
C LEU A 229 16.65 -74.22 -10.92
N VAL A 230 15.43 -73.67 -10.83
CA VAL A 230 14.19 -74.41 -11.11
C VAL A 230 14.17 -74.91 -12.55
N SER A 231 14.60 -74.09 -13.52
CA SER A 231 14.69 -74.52 -14.92
C SER A 231 15.75 -75.61 -15.14
N GLU A 232 16.91 -75.50 -14.49
CA GLU A 232 17.98 -76.52 -14.56
C GLU A 232 17.53 -77.84 -13.91
N ILE A 233 16.87 -77.78 -12.75
CA ILE A 233 16.30 -78.95 -12.08
C ILE A 233 15.25 -79.59 -12.98
N GLY A 234 14.32 -78.82 -13.56
CA GLY A 234 13.31 -79.33 -14.48
C GLY A 234 13.92 -79.98 -15.73
N GLY A 235 14.98 -79.39 -16.30
CA GLY A 235 15.71 -79.98 -17.41
C GLY A 235 16.42 -81.29 -17.05
N ARG A 236 17.05 -81.36 -15.88
CA ARG A 236 17.68 -82.58 -15.37
C ARG A 236 16.66 -83.67 -15.04
N GLU A 237 15.52 -83.30 -14.47
CA GLU A 237 14.42 -84.21 -14.16
C GLU A 237 13.80 -84.79 -15.43
N ALA A 238 13.60 -83.97 -16.46
CA ALA A 238 13.16 -84.44 -17.79
C ALA A 238 14.17 -85.42 -18.40
N THR A 239 15.47 -85.14 -18.26
CA THR A 239 16.54 -86.04 -18.74
C THR A 239 16.53 -87.37 -17.98
N LEU A 240 16.36 -87.34 -16.64
CA LEU A 240 16.22 -88.54 -15.82
C LEU A 240 14.96 -89.34 -16.18
N GLN A 241 13.83 -88.69 -16.44
CA GLN A 241 12.61 -89.37 -16.90
C GLN A 241 12.82 -90.04 -18.26
N THR A 242 13.52 -89.37 -19.18
CA THR A 242 13.83 -89.93 -20.51
C THR A 242 14.76 -91.15 -20.38
N LEU A 243 15.81 -91.05 -19.55
CA LEU A 243 16.70 -92.18 -19.25
C LEU A 243 15.96 -93.36 -18.61
N LYS A 244 15.03 -93.07 -17.69
CA LYS A 244 14.17 -94.08 -17.06
C LYS A 244 13.23 -94.75 -18.08
N GLN A 245 12.69 -94.00 -19.03
CA GLN A 245 11.87 -94.54 -20.12
C GLN A 245 12.67 -95.43 -21.09
N ILE A 246 13.97 -95.14 -21.28
CA ILE A 246 14.88 -95.93 -22.11
C ILE A 246 15.37 -97.21 -21.38
N GLY A 247 15.00 -97.41 -20.10
CA GLY A 247 15.34 -98.61 -19.33
C GLY A 247 16.68 -98.53 -18.57
N LEU A 248 17.31 -97.36 -18.54
CA LEU A 248 18.51 -97.09 -17.73
C LEU A 248 18.06 -96.65 -16.33
N SER A 249 18.11 -97.56 -15.36
CA SER A 249 17.92 -97.22 -13.94
C SER A 249 19.15 -96.49 -13.38
N GLU A 250 18.95 -95.80 -12.26
CA GLU A 250 20.02 -95.12 -11.52
C GLU A 250 21.18 -96.08 -11.17
N THR A 251 20.87 -97.35 -10.93
CA THR A 251 21.85 -98.43 -10.71
C THR A 251 22.67 -98.77 -11.97
N HIS A 252 22.09 -98.72 -13.17
CA HIS A 252 22.82 -98.94 -14.42
C HIS A 252 23.75 -97.77 -14.77
N LEU A 253 23.36 -96.53 -14.43
CA LEU A 253 24.21 -95.35 -14.62
C LEU A 253 25.42 -95.35 -13.68
N LEU A 254 25.23 -95.80 -12.44
CA LEU A 254 26.34 -96.03 -11.50
C LEU A 254 27.28 -97.14 -12.00
N GLN A 255 26.73 -98.26 -12.49
CA GLN A 255 27.53 -99.34 -13.09
C GLN A 255 28.32 -98.89 -14.32
N ILE A 256 27.75 -98.03 -15.18
CA ILE A 256 28.46 -97.44 -16.33
C ILE A 256 29.57 -96.49 -15.86
N LYS A 257 29.32 -95.68 -14.82
CA LYS A 257 30.34 -94.81 -14.24
C LYS A 257 31.52 -95.60 -13.66
N ASP A 258 31.23 -96.72 -13.00
CA ASP A 258 32.25 -97.59 -12.43
C ASP A 258 32.99 -98.37 -13.53
N LEU A 259 32.31 -98.88 -14.56
CA LEU A 259 32.94 -99.49 -15.75
C LEU A 259 33.85 -98.53 -16.51
N VAL A 260 33.47 -97.24 -16.66
CA VAL A 260 34.31 -96.23 -17.30
C VAL A 260 35.55 -95.92 -16.45
N LYS A 261 35.43 -95.94 -15.11
CA LYS A 261 36.59 -95.81 -14.22
C LYS A 261 37.51 -97.01 -14.28
N ASP A 262 36.96 -98.22 -14.34
CA ASP A 262 37.73 -99.46 -14.39
C ASP A 262 38.46 -99.61 -15.73
N LEU A 263 37.79 -99.29 -16.85
CA LEU A 263 38.40 -99.22 -18.18
C LEU A 263 39.48 -98.14 -18.27
N ALA A 264 39.30 -97.01 -17.58
CA ALA A 264 40.31 -95.93 -17.52
C ALA A 264 41.58 -96.38 -16.79
N ALA A 265 41.41 -97.18 -15.73
CA ALA A 265 42.52 -97.78 -15.01
C ALA A 265 43.24 -98.88 -15.82
N GLU A 266 42.54 -99.70 -16.59
CA GLU A 266 43.14 -100.78 -17.41
C GLU A 266 43.89 -100.27 -18.64
N GLN A 267 43.43 -99.19 -19.27
CA GLN A 267 44.05 -98.65 -20.49
C GLN A 267 44.98 -97.45 -20.25
N ASN A 268 45.17 -97.04 -18.99
CA ASN A 268 46.05 -95.93 -18.59
C ASN A 268 45.68 -94.58 -19.27
N LEU A 269 44.38 -94.36 -19.50
CA LEU A 269 43.80 -93.17 -20.14
C LEU A 269 42.98 -92.36 -19.13
N GLY A 270 42.85 -91.04 -19.34
CA GLY A 270 42.03 -90.20 -18.49
C GLY A 270 40.53 -90.54 -18.59
N PRO A 271 39.72 -90.39 -17.53
CA PRO A 271 38.27 -90.66 -17.58
C PRO A 271 37.53 -89.88 -18.67
N GLU A 272 38.02 -88.67 -19.01
CA GLU A 272 37.46 -87.85 -20.10
C GLU A 272 37.89 -88.35 -21.50
N GLU A 273 39.03 -89.02 -21.64
CA GLU A 273 39.50 -89.58 -22.93
C GLU A 273 38.77 -90.88 -23.27
N ILE A 274 38.53 -91.77 -22.29
CA ILE A 274 37.70 -92.96 -22.50
C ILE A 274 36.26 -92.57 -22.79
N LYS A 275 35.76 -91.53 -22.11
CA LYS A 275 34.45 -90.97 -22.39
C LYS A 275 34.38 -90.45 -23.83
N ALA A 276 35.41 -89.76 -24.31
CA ALA A 276 35.50 -89.31 -25.70
C ALA A 276 35.45 -90.50 -26.69
N ILE A 277 36.27 -91.53 -26.50
CA ILE A 277 36.31 -92.73 -27.36
C ILE A 277 34.96 -93.47 -27.33
N PHE A 278 34.39 -93.69 -26.14
CA PHE A 278 33.09 -94.36 -25.99
C PHE A 278 31.97 -93.61 -26.71
N PHE A 279 31.95 -92.27 -26.60
CA PHE A 279 30.98 -91.45 -27.31
C PHE A 279 31.26 -91.33 -28.80
N GLU A 280 32.50 -91.46 -29.26
CA GLU A 280 32.87 -91.50 -30.68
C GLU A 280 32.38 -92.79 -31.35
N THR A 281 32.56 -93.95 -30.70
CA THR A 281 32.01 -95.23 -31.18
C THR A 281 30.47 -95.27 -31.11
N LEU A 282 29.87 -94.65 -30.10
CA LEU A 282 28.42 -94.43 -30.04
C LEU A 282 27.93 -93.43 -31.09
N HIS A 283 28.75 -92.46 -31.51
CA HIS A 283 28.44 -91.52 -32.58
C HIS A 283 28.41 -92.23 -33.94
N GLU A 284 29.29 -93.20 -34.19
CA GLU A 284 29.23 -94.06 -35.38
C GLU A 284 27.98 -94.95 -35.38
N PHE A 285 27.56 -95.46 -34.21
CA PHE A 285 26.28 -96.18 -34.04
C PHE A 285 25.05 -95.24 -34.13
N GLY A 286 25.21 -93.98 -33.70
CA GLY A 286 24.25 -92.89 -33.85
C GLY A 286 24.03 -92.48 -35.31
N GLY A 287 24.97 -92.78 -36.21
CA GLY A 287 24.76 -92.65 -37.66
C GLY A 287 23.61 -93.51 -38.19
N LEU A 288 23.35 -94.67 -37.57
CA LEU A 288 22.19 -95.52 -37.89
C LEU A 288 20.88 -94.99 -37.31
N SER A 289 20.92 -94.29 -36.16
CA SER A 289 19.76 -93.56 -35.63
C SER A 289 19.48 -92.31 -36.47
N GLY A 290 20.51 -91.63 -36.98
CA GLY A 290 20.41 -90.50 -37.88
C GLY A 290 19.70 -90.84 -39.19
N LEU A 291 19.90 -92.06 -39.72
CA LEU A 291 19.16 -92.54 -40.89
C LEU A 291 17.67 -92.78 -40.58
N LYS A 292 17.35 -93.28 -39.38
CA LYS A 292 15.96 -93.50 -38.93
C LYS A 292 15.25 -92.19 -38.60
N SER A 293 15.90 -91.27 -37.90
CA SER A 293 15.38 -89.92 -37.65
C SER A 293 15.29 -89.10 -38.94
N ALA A 294 16.19 -89.30 -39.91
CA ALA A 294 16.06 -88.70 -41.24
C ALA A 294 14.90 -89.31 -42.04
N MET A 295 14.62 -90.61 -41.89
CA MET A 295 13.46 -91.27 -42.49
C MET A 295 12.15 -90.79 -41.85
N GLU A 296 12.09 -90.70 -40.52
CA GLU A 296 10.95 -90.18 -39.76
C GLU A 296 10.75 -88.68 -40.02
N SER A 297 11.82 -87.88 -40.06
CA SER A 297 11.79 -86.46 -40.44
C SER A 297 11.35 -86.28 -41.89
N LYS A 298 11.84 -87.09 -42.85
CA LYS A 298 11.38 -87.06 -44.24
C LYS A 298 9.92 -87.51 -44.38
N GLN A 299 9.46 -88.46 -43.58
CA GLN A 299 8.09 -88.94 -43.59
C GLN A 299 7.13 -87.95 -42.92
N GLN A 300 7.58 -87.26 -41.86
CA GLN A 300 6.85 -86.17 -41.23
C GLN A 300 6.84 -84.93 -42.11
N HIS A 301 7.95 -84.62 -42.80
CA HIS A 301 8.00 -83.56 -43.80
C HIS A 301 7.14 -83.89 -45.03
N LEU A 302 7.02 -85.16 -45.43
CA LEU A 302 6.06 -85.58 -46.46
C LEU A 302 4.61 -85.45 -45.99
N LYS A 303 4.31 -85.74 -44.71
CA LYS A 303 2.98 -85.50 -44.13
C LYS A 303 2.68 -84.01 -44.03
N GLU A 304 3.62 -83.19 -43.60
CA GLU A 304 3.50 -81.73 -43.57
C GLU A 304 3.38 -81.15 -44.97
N LEU A 305 4.14 -81.64 -45.96
CA LEU A 305 3.96 -81.25 -47.36
C LEU A 305 2.60 -81.68 -47.90
N HIS A 306 2.08 -82.84 -47.48
CA HIS A 306 0.75 -83.28 -47.88
C HIS A 306 -0.34 -82.42 -47.23
N ILE A 307 -0.18 -82.05 -45.96
CA ILE A 307 -1.07 -81.12 -45.26
C ILE A 307 -0.97 -79.74 -45.91
N GLN A 308 0.23 -79.19 -46.10
CA GLN A 308 0.46 -77.91 -46.77
C GLN A 308 -0.08 -77.94 -48.20
N ALA A 309 0.09 -79.02 -48.96
CA ALA A 309 -0.50 -79.14 -50.28
C ALA A 309 -2.03 -79.15 -50.21
N SER A 310 -2.64 -79.83 -49.23
CA SER A 310 -4.10 -79.82 -49.04
C SER A 310 -4.62 -78.45 -48.57
N THR A 311 -3.89 -77.76 -47.69
CA THR A 311 -4.18 -76.41 -47.22
C THR A 311 -4.04 -75.41 -48.36
N LEU A 312 -2.94 -75.45 -49.12
CA LEU A 312 -2.73 -74.61 -50.29
C LEU A 312 -3.76 -74.91 -51.39
N THR A 313 -4.18 -76.16 -51.57
CA THR A 313 -5.28 -76.49 -52.50
C THR A 313 -6.59 -75.88 -52.04
N GLY A 314 -6.89 -75.91 -50.73
CA GLY A 314 -8.05 -75.25 -50.14
C GLY A 314 -7.97 -73.71 -50.20
N GLU A 315 -6.80 -73.14 -49.96
CA GLU A 315 -6.53 -71.70 -50.07
C GLU A 315 -6.62 -71.24 -51.52
N ILE A 316 -6.10 -72.01 -52.49
CA ILE A 316 -6.26 -71.72 -53.91
C ILE A 316 -7.73 -71.76 -54.30
N ALA A 317 -8.50 -72.77 -53.87
CA ALA A 317 -9.94 -72.83 -54.14
C ALA A 317 -10.71 -71.65 -53.50
N SER A 318 -10.34 -71.26 -52.27
CA SER A 318 -10.90 -70.10 -51.58
C SER A 318 -10.54 -68.78 -52.27
N LEU A 319 -9.28 -68.61 -52.68
CA LEU A 319 -8.79 -67.45 -53.41
C LEU A 319 -9.39 -67.37 -54.82
N GLU A 320 -9.62 -68.49 -55.49
CA GLU A 320 -10.34 -68.53 -56.76
C GLU A 320 -11.81 -68.15 -56.59
N SER A 321 -12.46 -68.58 -55.50
CA SER A 321 -13.81 -68.14 -55.14
C SER A 321 -13.84 -66.64 -54.84
N GLN A 322 -12.92 -66.13 -54.02
CA GLN A 322 -12.80 -64.70 -53.74
C GLN A 322 -12.49 -63.88 -54.99
N LYS A 323 -11.60 -64.36 -55.86
CA LYS A 323 -11.28 -63.73 -57.15
C LYS A 323 -12.50 -63.69 -58.06
N ALA A 324 -13.33 -64.75 -58.09
CA ALA A 324 -14.57 -64.77 -58.86
C ALA A 324 -15.58 -63.74 -58.31
N THR A 325 -15.73 -63.66 -56.99
CA THR A 325 -16.59 -62.67 -56.31
C THR A 325 -16.11 -61.24 -56.58
N LEU A 326 -14.83 -60.94 -56.35
CA LEU A 326 -14.23 -59.64 -56.62
C LEU A 326 -14.31 -59.25 -58.10
N ASN A 327 -14.12 -60.19 -59.03
CA ASN A 327 -14.33 -59.91 -60.45
C ASN A 327 -15.81 -59.61 -60.76
N GLY A 328 -16.75 -60.26 -60.07
CA GLY A 328 -18.17 -59.94 -60.14
C GLY A 328 -18.47 -58.53 -59.63
N GLU A 329 -17.91 -58.17 -58.48
CA GLU A 329 -18.06 -56.84 -57.86
C GLU A 329 -17.39 -55.74 -58.70
N ILE A 330 -16.20 -55.97 -59.24
CA ILE A 330 -15.51 -55.05 -60.15
C ILE A 330 -16.33 -54.87 -61.42
N LYS A 331 -16.85 -55.94 -62.02
CA LYS A 331 -17.74 -55.82 -63.20
C LYS A 331 -19.00 -55.03 -62.88
N ALA A 332 -19.63 -55.28 -61.74
CA ALA A 332 -20.82 -54.55 -61.30
C ALA A 332 -20.50 -53.07 -61.03
N SER A 333 -19.38 -52.78 -60.38
CA SER A 333 -18.93 -51.42 -60.08
C SER A 333 -18.52 -50.65 -61.33
N CYS A 334 -17.81 -51.28 -62.28
CA CYS A 334 -17.51 -50.70 -63.59
C CYS A 334 -18.79 -50.46 -64.41
N ALA A 335 -19.76 -51.38 -64.39
CA ALA A 335 -21.05 -51.17 -65.04
C ALA A 335 -21.81 -50.00 -64.43
N ASN A 336 -21.80 -49.87 -63.10
CA ASN A 336 -22.45 -48.77 -62.38
C ASN A 336 -21.74 -47.42 -62.65
N ALA A 337 -20.41 -47.39 -62.57
CA ALA A 337 -19.61 -46.21 -62.88
C ALA A 337 -19.78 -45.77 -64.35
N SER A 338 -19.78 -46.72 -65.29
CA SER A 338 -20.06 -46.43 -66.69
C SER A 338 -21.47 -45.89 -66.87
N GLY A 339 -22.47 -46.45 -66.17
CA GLY A 339 -23.84 -45.93 -66.18
C GLY A 339 -23.94 -44.50 -65.66
N LEU A 340 -23.29 -44.19 -64.53
CA LEU A 340 -23.24 -42.84 -63.95
C LEU A 340 -22.49 -41.86 -64.86
N ILE A 341 -21.40 -42.28 -65.50
CA ILE A 341 -20.67 -41.46 -66.48
C ILE A 341 -21.58 -41.16 -67.68
N THR A 342 -22.26 -42.15 -68.24
CA THR A 342 -23.19 -41.95 -69.36
C THR A 342 -24.33 -41.01 -68.97
N GLN A 343 -24.92 -41.21 -67.78
CA GLN A 343 -26.02 -40.37 -67.31
C GLN A 343 -25.56 -38.92 -67.03
N SER A 344 -24.35 -38.74 -66.48
CA SER A 344 -23.74 -37.42 -66.30
C SER A 344 -23.39 -36.77 -67.63
N ALA A 345 -22.91 -37.54 -68.62
CA ALA A 345 -22.61 -37.05 -69.96
C ALA A 345 -23.88 -36.64 -70.70
N GLU A 346 -24.95 -37.42 -70.62
CA GLU A 346 -26.27 -37.07 -71.19
C GLU A 346 -26.85 -35.81 -70.53
N LYS A 347 -26.75 -35.69 -69.20
CA LYS A 347 -27.23 -34.51 -68.48
C LYS A 347 -26.42 -33.25 -68.84
N ALA A 348 -25.09 -33.38 -68.97
CA ALA A 348 -24.22 -32.30 -69.43
C ALA A 348 -24.52 -31.93 -70.88
N ALA A 349 -24.68 -32.91 -71.78
CA ALA A 349 -25.03 -32.70 -73.18
C ALA A 349 -26.38 -31.98 -73.32
N SER A 350 -27.40 -32.43 -72.59
CA SER A 350 -28.72 -31.77 -72.56
C SER A 350 -28.65 -30.34 -72.02
N THR A 351 -27.83 -30.10 -71.00
CA THR A 351 -27.63 -28.74 -70.45
C THR A 351 -26.91 -27.84 -71.46
N ILE A 352 -25.86 -28.35 -72.12
CA ILE A 352 -25.13 -27.62 -73.16
C ILE A 352 -26.04 -27.34 -74.35
N GLU A 353 -26.84 -28.31 -74.80
CA GLU A 353 -27.82 -28.14 -75.85
C GLU A 353 -28.87 -27.09 -75.48
N GLY A 354 -29.31 -27.06 -74.22
CA GLY A 354 -30.15 -26.00 -73.67
C GLY A 354 -29.51 -24.61 -73.77
N TYR A 355 -28.24 -24.47 -73.39
CA TYR A 355 -27.50 -23.21 -73.50
C TYR A 355 -27.27 -22.80 -74.96
N VAL A 356 -26.88 -23.73 -75.84
CA VAL A 356 -26.66 -23.46 -77.27
C VAL A 356 -27.96 -23.04 -77.94
N ASN A 357 -29.09 -23.68 -77.62
CA ASN A 357 -30.39 -23.27 -78.12
C ASN A 357 -30.83 -21.92 -77.55
N GLY A 358 -30.51 -21.61 -76.30
CA GLY A 358 -30.72 -20.30 -75.69
C GLY A 358 -29.94 -19.20 -76.41
N VAL A 359 -28.62 -19.37 -76.56
CA VAL A 359 -27.75 -18.46 -77.29
C VAL A 359 -28.19 -18.33 -78.75
N GLY A 360 -28.61 -19.43 -79.38
CA GLY A 360 -29.14 -19.42 -80.75
C GLY A 360 -30.41 -18.58 -80.88
N LYS A 361 -31.33 -18.66 -79.91
CA LYS A 361 -32.51 -17.78 -79.84
C LYS A 361 -32.12 -16.32 -79.62
N ASP A 362 -31.23 -16.05 -78.68
CA ASP A 362 -30.76 -14.69 -78.39
C ASP A 362 -30.06 -14.07 -79.61
N LEU A 363 -29.25 -14.86 -80.32
CA LEU A 363 -28.59 -14.44 -81.57
C LEU A 363 -29.60 -14.21 -82.69
N MET A 364 -30.60 -15.08 -82.84
CA MET A 364 -31.69 -14.86 -83.80
C MET A 364 -32.44 -13.57 -83.49
N LEU A 365 -32.76 -13.32 -82.23
CA LEU A 365 -33.45 -12.10 -81.79
C LEU A 365 -32.57 -10.86 -82.04
N LEU A 366 -31.26 -10.97 -81.84
CA LEU A 366 -30.30 -9.92 -82.18
C LEU A 366 -30.24 -9.68 -83.70
N MET A 367 -30.22 -10.74 -84.52
CA MET A 367 -30.23 -10.63 -85.97
C MET A 367 -31.55 -10.06 -86.48
N GLU A 368 -32.68 -10.45 -85.91
CA GLU A 368 -34.00 -9.90 -86.21
C GLU A 368 -34.04 -8.41 -85.86
N ASN A 369 -33.57 -8.02 -84.68
CA ASN A 369 -33.43 -6.62 -84.30
C ASN A 369 -32.47 -5.86 -85.23
N ALA A 370 -31.36 -6.47 -85.65
CA ALA A 370 -30.41 -5.87 -86.59
C ALA A 370 -31.00 -5.72 -88.00
N ILE A 371 -31.82 -6.67 -88.45
CA ILE A 371 -32.57 -6.59 -89.71
C ILE A 371 -33.63 -5.50 -89.62
N VAL A 372 -34.42 -5.46 -88.54
CA VAL A 372 -35.42 -4.40 -88.31
C VAL A 372 -34.75 -3.03 -88.27
N THR A 373 -33.61 -2.92 -87.58
CA THR A 373 -32.80 -1.69 -87.56
C THR A 373 -32.26 -1.37 -88.94
N GLY A 374 -31.78 -2.36 -89.69
CA GLY A 374 -31.30 -2.20 -91.07
C GLY A 374 -32.41 -1.81 -92.05
N ILE A 375 -33.63 -2.31 -91.87
CA ILE A 375 -34.83 -1.89 -92.61
C ILE A 375 -35.15 -0.45 -92.25
N ALA A 376 -35.17 -0.07 -90.98
CA ALA A 376 -35.41 1.30 -90.55
C ALA A 376 -34.35 2.28 -91.11
N VAL A 377 -33.07 1.91 -91.08
CA VAL A 377 -31.98 2.69 -91.71
C VAL A 377 -32.15 2.72 -93.24
N GLY A 378 -32.59 1.62 -93.85
CA GLY A 378 -32.89 1.55 -95.27
C GLY A 378 -34.07 2.44 -95.68
N GLU A 379 -35.12 2.50 -94.86
CA GLU A 379 -36.24 3.42 -95.02
C GLU A 379 -35.79 4.87 -94.82
N GLU A 380 -34.94 5.16 -93.84
CA GLU A 380 -34.35 6.49 -93.64
C GLU A 380 -33.48 6.90 -94.84
N THR A 381 -32.67 5.97 -95.38
CA THR A 381 -31.88 6.17 -96.59
C THR A 381 -32.77 6.32 -97.83
N ALA A 382 -33.89 5.59 -97.91
CA ALA A 382 -34.86 5.72 -98.98
C ALA A 382 -35.62 7.04 -98.89
N ILE A 383 -35.94 7.53 -97.68
CA ILE A 383 -36.49 8.88 -97.45
C ILE A 383 -35.46 9.93 -97.87
N GLN A 384 -34.17 9.71 -97.60
CA GLN A 384 -33.08 10.58 -98.06
C GLN A 384 -32.89 10.50 -99.59
N LYS A 385 -33.12 9.35 -100.21
CA LYS A 385 -33.17 9.22 -101.68
C LYS A 385 -34.43 9.86 -102.26
N THR A 386 -35.55 9.83 -101.53
CA THR A 386 -36.76 10.59 -101.84
C THR A 386 -36.49 12.09 -101.71
N SER A 387 -35.58 12.54 -100.83
CA SER A 387 -35.18 13.94 -100.77
C SER A 387 -34.19 14.34 -101.88
N GLU A 388 -33.28 13.45 -102.29
CA GLU A 388 -32.38 13.66 -103.44
C GLU A 388 -33.09 13.56 -104.80
N GLN A 389 -34.03 12.62 -104.96
CA GLN A 389 -34.87 12.53 -106.16
C GLN A 389 -35.89 13.66 -106.20
N SER A 390 -36.47 14.09 -105.07
CA SER A 390 -37.26 15.32 -105.04
C SER A 390 -36.41 16.53 -105.40
N ALA A 391 -35.11 16.54 -105.07
CA ALA A 391 -34.17 17.56 -105.56
C ALA A 391 -33.87 17.44 -107.07
N THR A 392 -33.80 16.21 -107.61
CA THR A 392 -33.57 15.93 -109.04
C THR A 392 -34.82 16.17 -109.90
N GLU A 393 -36.01 15.92 -109.37
CA GLU A 393 -37.28 16.24 -110.02
C GLU A 393 -37.65 17.70 -109.84
N LEU A 394 -37.22 18.37 -108.77
CA LEU A 394 -37.12 19.84 -108.79
C LEU A 394 -36.18 20.30 -109.93
N ALA A 395 -35.10 19.58 -110.23
CA ALA A 395 -34.27 19.89 -111.40
C ALA A 395 -34.95 19.56 -112.75
N LYS A 396 -35.91 18.63 -112.80
CA LYS A 396 -36.76 18.38 -113.99
C LYS A 396 -37.95 19.34 -114.11
N LEU A 397 -38.48 19.81 -112.99
CA LEU A 397 -39.30 21.02 -112.89
C LEU A 397 -38.54 22.22 -113.49
N VAL A 398 -37.20 22.21 -113.50
CA VAL A 398 -36.38 23.19 -114.23
C VAL A 398 -36.18 22.85 -115.71
N ASP A 399 -36.04 21.58 -116.11
CA ASP A 399 -35.77 21.19 -117.51
C ASP A 399 -37.00 20.99 -118.42
N GLU A 400 -38.22 20.75 -117.90
CA GLU A 400 -39.42 20.63 -118.73
C GLU A 400 -40.22 21.95 -118.84
N VAL A 401 -40.17 22.78 -117.79
CA VAL A 401 -40.42 24.23 -117.91
C VAL A 401 -39.54 24.85 -119.01
N LYS A 402 -38.32 24.33 -119.22
CA LYS A 402 -37.47 24.69 -120.37
C LYS A 402 -37.89 24.03 -121.67
N ARG A 403 -38.34 22.78 -121.62
CA ARG A 403 -38.52 22.02 -122.84
C ARG A 403 -39.78 22.47 -123.54
N ARG A 404 -40.94 22.14 -122.98
CA ARG A 404 -42.16 21.85 -123.76
C ARG A 404 -42.86 23.03 -124.41
N MET A 405 -42.20 24.18 -124.49
CA MET A 405 -42.19 24.99 -125.70
C MET A 405 -42.74 24.17 -126.86
N GLY A 406 -43.81 24.62 -127.53
CA GLY A 406 -44.48 23.92 -128.65
C GLY A 406 -43.57 23.68 -129.87
N GLN A 407 -42.48 22.98 -129.63
CA GLN A 407 -41.20 22.87 -130.33
C GLN A 407 -40.43 21.73 -129.63
N GLN A 408 -40.44 20.61 -130.33
CA GLN A 408 -39.37 19.62 -130.40
C GLN A 408 -37.95 20.22 -130.28
N PRO A 409 -36.93 19.41 -129.91
CA PRO A 409 -36.55 18.16 -130.59
C PRO A 409 -37.20 16.84 -130.14
#